data_AF-A0A7S3F8F8-F1
#
_entry.id   AF-A0A7S3F8F8-F1
#
_cell.length_a   1.000
_cell.length_b   1.000
_cell.length_c   1.000
_cell.angle_alpha   90.00
_cell.angle_beta   90.00
_cell.angle_gamma   90.00
#
_symmetry.space_group_name_H-M   'P 1'
#
loop_
_entity.id
_entity.type
_entity.pdbx_description
1 polymer ?
#
loop_
_entity_poly.entity_id
_entity_poly.type
_entity_poly.pdbx_seq_one_letter_code
_entity_poly.pdbx_strand_id
1 'polypeptide(L)'
;LQAFETEMKAQGVWDQIVLLSSSDFGRTYHTNGAGTDHAWAGNYFLLGGAVNGSQLFGEFPSSFAEDSEVNIGRGGRILPTTPWESVWYGLSEWVGVHTSQMDEVLPNHKNFPNETMFPATSDGIRPGLTVNPMPASPLPPPSPPNAPSPPSLPPVDRCWDWCSNHVDAWSVKCRWAGYSCSDCTQCRALIPPPPTAPASPAPPPRPSLPPPPGFAHRGYSWFAS
;
A
#
# COMPACT_ATOMS: atom_id res chain seq x y z
N LEU A 1 -13.83 -7.04 7.84
CA LEU A 1 -13.13 -7.98 6.93
C LEU A 1 -14.03 -9.09 6.41
N GLN A 2 -14.83 -9.76 7.24
CA GLN A 2 -15.68 -10.88 6.81
C GLN A 2 -16.61 -10.56 5.61
N ALA A 3 -17.30 -9.41 5.61
CA ALA A 3 -18.17 -9.04 4.50
C ALA A 3 -17.40 -8.89 3.17
N PHE A 4 -16.21 -8.31 3.21
CA PHE A 4 -15.33 -8.17 2.04
C PHE A 4 -14.87 -9.54 1.53
N GLU A 5 -14.41 -10.42 2.44
CA GLU A 5 -14.03 -11.79 2.08
C GLU A 5 -15.19 -12.55 1.41
N THR A 6 -16.39 -12.49 2.00
CA THR A 6 -17.59 -13.12 1.44
C THR A 6 -17.88 -12.63 0.03
N GLU A 7 -17.82 -11.32 -0.19
CA GLU A 7 -18.08 -10.72 -1.51
C GLU A 7 -17.03 -11.12 -2.53
N MET A 8 -15.74 -11.05 -2.20
CA MET A 8 -14.65 -11.42 -3.11
C MET A 8 -14.66 -12.91 -3.45
N LYS A 9 -15.10 -13.77 -2.51
CA LYS A 9 -15.38 -15.18 -2.78
C LYS A 9 -16.58 -15.38 -3.71
N ALA A 10 -17.66 -14.63 -3.50
CA ALA A 10 -18.85 -14.67 -4.37
C ALA A 10 -18.52 -14.25 -5.81
N GLN A 11 -17.60 -13.30 -5.98
CA GLN A 11 -17.07 -12.88 -7.28
C GLN A 11 -16.02 -13.83 -7.88
N GLY A 12 -15.54 -14.84 -7.12
CA GLY A 12 -14.54 -15.80 -7.59
C GLY A 12 -13.12 -15.24 -7.72
N VAL A 13 -12.82 -14.08 -7.12
CA VAL A 13 -11.52 -13.38 -7.23
C VAL A 13 -10.69 -13.45 -5.95
N TRP A 14 -11.17 -14.12 -4.90
CA TRP A 14 -10.50 -14.18 -3.61
C TRP A 14 -9.03 -14.61 -3.68
N ASP A 15 -8.70 -15.60 -4.53
CA ASP A 15 -7.34 -16.12 -4.70
C ASP A 15 -6.38 -15.14 -5.40
N GLN A 16 -6.89 -14.00 -5.86
CA GLN A 16 -6.14 -12.90 -6.48
C GLN A 16 -6.04 -11.69 -5.56
N ILE A 17 -6.26 -11.87 -4.26
CA ILE A 17 -6.26 -10.77 -3.28
C ILE A 17 -5.20 -11.02 -2.22
N VAL A 18 -4.43 -9.96 -1.97
CA VAL A 18 -3.64 -9.76 -0.76
C VAL A 18 -4.11 -8.47 -0.10
N LEU A 19 -4.42 -8.56 1.18
CA LEU A 19 -4.75 -7.46 2.07
C LEU A 19 -3.61 -7.31 3.06
N LEU A 20 -2.92 -6.18 3.01
CA LEU A 20 -1.91 -5.79 3.98
C LEU A 20 -2.51 -4.82 4.99
N SER A 21 -2.50 -5.20 6.26
CA SER A 21 -2.62 -4.25 7.37
C SER A 21 -1.24 -3.77 7.75
N SER A 22 -0.97 -2.48 7.54
CA SER A 22 0.30 -1.85 7.90
C SER A 22 0.09 -0.52 8.61
N SER A 23 1.12 -0.09 9.33
CA SER A 23 1.21 1.19 10.03
C SER A 23 2.64 1.72 9.87
N ASP A 24 2.75 2.98 9.50
CA ASP A 24 3.99 3.77 9.50
C ASP A 24 4.44 4.16 10.91
N PHE A 25 3.57 4.01 11.91
CA PHE A 25 3.88 4.27 13.31
C PHE A 25 3.93 2.97 14.13
N GLY A 26 5.12 2.63 14.61
CA GLY A 26 5.30 1.67 15.71
C GLY A 26 4.92 2.30 17.05
N ARG A 27 4.45 1.48 18.00
CA ARG A 27 4.10 1.91 19.37
C ARG A 27 4.91 1.15 20.41
N THR A 28 5.33 1.83 21.48
CA THR A 28 5.98 1.15 22.61
C THR A 28 5.01 0.18 23.27
N TYR A 29 5.49 -0.97 23.76
CA TYR A 29 4.61 -1.91 24.46
C TYR A 29 4.37 -1.54 25.93
N HIS A 30 5.26 -0.74 26.55
CA HIS A 30 4.93 -0.11 27.83
C HIS A 30 4.06 1.14 27.63
N THR A 31 3.16 1.35 28.58
CA THR A 31 2.34 2.56 28.66
C THR A 31 3.13 3.72 29.26
N ASN A 32 2.83 4.94 28.81
CA ASN A 32 3.32 6.19 29.40
C ASN A 32 2.29 6.82 30.38
N GLY A 33 1.25 6.06 30.76
CA GLY A 33 0.16 6.50 31.62
C GLY A 33 -1.00 7.20 30.91
N ALA A 34 -0.82 7.67 29.67
CA ALA A 34 -1.87 8.25 28.82
C ALA A 34 -2.09 7.47 27.51
N GLY A 35 -1.38 6.36 27.32
CA GLY A 35 -1.35 5.57 26.10
C GLY A 35 0.00 4.88 25.95
N THR A 36 0.61 4.99 24.79
CA THR A 36 1.97 4.50 24.48
C THR A 36 2.77 5.62 23.83
N ASP A 37 4.08 5.45 23.66
CA ASP A 37 4.93 6.35 22.88
C ASP A 37 5.20 5.80 21.48
N HIS A 38 5.92 6.58 20.67
CA HIS A 38 6.42 6.12 19.37
C HIS A 38 7.45 5.00 19.55
N ALA A 39 7.44 4.01 18.68
CA ALA A 39 8.45 2.96 18.61
C ALA A 39 8.98 2.80 17.19
N TRP A 40 9.99 1.94 17.08
CA TRP A 40 10.58 1.55 15.80
C TRP A 40 9.89 0.28 15.29
N ALA A 41 9.87 -0.79 16.10
CA ALA A 41 9.20 -2.05 15.77
C ALA A 41 7.68 -1.94 15.53
N GLY A 42 7.17 -2.74 14.59
CA GLY A 42 5.77 -2.92 14.28
C GLY A 42 5.40 -4.36 13.88
N ASN A 43 4.09 -4.65 13.90
CA ASN A 43 3.52 -5.93 13.46
C ASN A 43 2.52 -5.65 12.34
N TYR A 44 2.62 -6.38 11.24
CA TYR A 44 1.76 -6.22 10.07
C TYR A 44 0.96 -7.49 9.81
N PHE A 45 -0.06 -7.46 8.98
CA PHE A 45 -0.82 -8.69 8.72
C PHE A 45 -1.17 -8.72 7.24
N LEU A 46 -0.61 -9.65 6.49
CA LEU A 46 -1.05 -10.02 5.16
C LEU A 46 -2.02 -11.19 5.27
N LEU A 47 -3.19 -10.98 4.68
CA LEU A 47 -4.27 -11.94 4.59
C LEU A 47 -4.86 -11.88 3.19
N GLY A 48 -5.55 -12.91 2.74
CA GLY A 48 -6.08 -12.95 1.38
C GLY A 48 -5.94 -14.32 0.77
N GLY A 49 -6.64 -14.55 -0.34
CA GLY A 49 -6.59 -15.85 -1.01
C GLY A 49 -5.28 -16.11 -1.73
N ALA A 50 -4.47 -15.09 -2.04
CA ALA A 50 -3.12 -15.29 -2.58
C ALA A 50 -2.07 -15.60 -1.50
N VAL A 51 -2.29 -15.18 -0.25
CA VAL A 51 -1.33 -15.38 0.84
C VAL A 51 -1.27 -16.84 1.26
N ASN A 52 -0.06 -17.41 1.40
CA ASN A 52 0.13 -18.66 2.12
C ASN A 52 0.16 -18.36 3.63
N GLY A 53 -0.89 -18.79 4.32
CA GLY A 53 -1.03 -18.53 5.74
C GLY A 53 -0.11 -19.39 6.62
N SER A 54 -0.27 -19.23 7.93
CA SER A 54 0.38 -20.02 8.99
C SER A 54 1.88 -19.84 9.08
N GLN A 55 2.37 -18.73 8.53
CA GLN A 55 3.78 -18.39 8.53
C GLN A 55 3.99 -17.17 9.41
N LEU A 56 5.09 -17.19 10.16
CA LEU A 56 5.62 -16.01 10.83
C LEU A 56 6.93 -15.68 10.13
N PHE A 57 7.01 -14.48 9.60
CA PHE A 57 8.22 -13.94 8.99
C PHE A 57 8.84 -12.91 9.93
N GLY A 58 10.16 -12.87 9.95
CA GLY A 58 10.92 -12.17 10.99
C GLY A 58 11.03 -13.00 12.26
N GLU A 59 11.42 -12.35 13.36
CA GLU A 59 11.62 -13.01 14.64
C GLU A 59 10.82 -12.29 15.72
N PHE A 60 10.02 -13.05 16.46
CA PHE A 60 9.33 -12.52 17.63
C PHE A 60 10.31 -12.45 18.80
N PRO A 61 10.36 -11.35 19.58
CA PRO A 61 11.24 -11.24 20.73
C PRO A 61 11.05 -12.41 21.70
N SER A 62 12.14 -13.11 22.00
CA SER A 62 12.15 -14.20 22.99
C SER A 62 11.92 -13.68 24.42
N SER A 63 12.19 -12.39 24.64
CA SER A 63 11.96 -11.68 25.90
C SER A 63 11.61 -10.21 25.65
N PHE A 64 10.68 -9.71 26.48
CA PHE A 64 10.35 -8.28 26.61
C PHE A 64 10.95 -7.67 27.87
N ALA A 65 11.94 -8.32 28.48
CA ALA A 65 12.69 -7.71 29.57
C ALA A 65 13.51 -6.50 29.06
N GLU A 66 13.85 -5.59 29.97
CA GLU A 66 14.63 -4.38 29.62
C GLU A 66 16.04 -4.73 29.13
N ASP A 67 16.58 -5.88 29.55
CA ASP A 67 17.90 -6.40 29.18
C ASP A 67 17.89 -7.30 27.94
N SER A 68 16.73 -7.45 27.27
CA SER A 68 16.63 -8.17 25.99
C SER A 68 17.45 -7.46 24.91
N GLU A 69 18.18 -8.21 24.09
CA GLU A 69 19.08 -7.67 23.05
C GLU A 69 18.37 -6.75 22.04
N VAL A 70 17.09 -7.02 21.78
CA VAL A 70 16.26 -6.22 20.87
C VAL A 70 15.55 -5.07 21.56
N ASN A 71 15.60 -4.97 22.90
CA ASN A 71 14.99 -3.87 23.64
C ASN A 71 15.99 -2.74 23.80
N ILE A 72 15.72 -1.60 23.15
CA ILE A 72 16.58 -0.41 23.21
C ILE A 72 16.10 0.60 24.27
N GLY A 73 15.26 0.15 25.21
CA GLY A 73 14.75 0.94 26.33
C GLY A 73 13.64 1.93 25.96
N ARG A 74 13.50 3.01 26.74
CA ARG A 74 12.54 4.11 26.54
C ARG A 74 11.08 3.65 26.38
N GLY A 75 10.58 2.92 27.37
CA GLY A 75 9.22 2.39 27.34
C GLY A 75 9.09 1.08 26.55
N GLY A 76 10.19 0.35 26.33
CA GLY A 76 10.13 -0.93 25.65
C GLY A 76 10.04 -0.77 24.13
N ARG A 77 10.90 0.09 23.59
CA ARG A 77 11.07 0.20 22.15
C ARG A 77 11.88 -1.00 21.67
N ILE A 78 11.30 -1.78 20.77
CA ILE A 78 11.96 -2.95 20.19
C ILE A 78 12.64 -2.55 18.88
N LEU A 79 13.84 -3.09 18.65
CA LEU A 79 14.58 -3.06 17.41
C LEU A 79 14.01 -4.15 16.48
N PRO A 80 13.63 -3.81 15.24
CA PRO A 80 13.13 -4.80 14.29
C PRO A 80 14.25 -5.73 13.82
N THR A 81 13.91 -7.00 13.56
CA THR A 81 14.87 -7.95 12.99
C THR A 81 14.89 -7.94 11.46
N THR A 82 13.86 -7.37 10.83
CA THR A 82 13.72 -7.29 9.38
C THR A 82 13.29 -5.89 8.95
N PRO A 83 13.83 -5.39 7.82
CA PRO A 83 13.52 -4.06 7.34
C PRO A 83 12.08 -3.94 6.83
N TRP A 84 11.59 -2.71 6.79
CA TRP A 84 10.33 -2.34 6.14
C TRP A 84 10.22 -2.92 4.72
N GLU A 85 11.30 -2.95 3.94
CA GLU A 85 11.32 -3.43 2.57
C GLU A 85 10.96 -4.93 2.46
N SER A 86 11.18 -5.73 3.51
CA SER A 86 10.97 -7.18 3.48
C SER A 86 9.54 -7.57 3.10
N VAL A 87 8.55 -6.87 3.65
CA VAL A 87 7.14 -7.17 3.40
C VAL A 87 6.69 -6.71 2.02
N TRP A 88 7.26 -5.59 1.55
CA TRP A 88 6.91 -5.02 0.25
C TRP A 88 7.58 -5.77 -0.90
N TYR A 89 8.75 -6.37 -0.68
CA TYR A 89 9.47 -7.13 -1.69
C TYR A 89 8.58 -8.22 -2.31
N GLY A 90 7.98 -9.08 -1.49
CA GLY A 90 7.06 -10.12 -1.97
C GLY A 90 5.78 -9.57 -2.57
N LEU A 91 5.23 -8.47 -2.03
CA LEU A 91 4.05 -7.82 -2.63
C LEU A 91 4.37 -7.27 -4.03
N SER A 92 5.53 -6.65 -4.20
CA SER A 92 6.03 -6.12 -5.47
C SER A 92 6.22 -7.24 -6.49
N GLU A 93 6.87 -8.34 -6.11
CA GLU A 93 6.97 -9.53 -6.99
C GLU A 93 5.58 -10.08 -7.34
N TRP A 94 4.67 -10.14 -6.38
CA TRP A 94 3.33 -10.69 -6.58
C TRP A 94 2.48 -9.87 -7.55
N VAL A 95 2.58 -8.54 -7.53
CA VAL A 95 1.92 -7.68 -8.54
C VAL A 95 2.65 -7.64 -9.88
N GLY A 96 3.76 -8.38 -10.02
CA GLY A 96 4.47 -8.58 -11.29
C GLY A 96 5.70 -7.70 -11.50
N VAL A 97 6.23 -7.06 -10.45
CA VAL A 97 7.50 -6.33 -10.56
C VAL A 97 8.63 -7.34 -10.76
N HIS A 98 9.40 -7.16 -11.83
CA HIS A 98 10.57 -7.99 -12.08
C HIS A 98 11.70 -7.61 -11.11
N THR A 99 12.50 -8.58 -10.67
CA THR A 99 13.59 -8.36 -9.69
C THR A 99 14.58 -7.27 -10.12
N SER A 100 14.81 -7.10 -11.42
CA SER A 100 15.66 -6.02 -11.97
C SER A 100 15.10 -4.61 -11.78
N GLN A 101 13.82 -4.47 -11.44
CA GLN A 101 13.14 -3.20 -11.16
C GLN A 101 12.89 -2.99 -9.67
N MET A 102 13.32 -3.93 -8.82
CA MET A 102 13.00 -3.87 -7.39
C MET A 102 13.58 -2.63 -6.72
N ASP A 103 14.80 -2.23 -7.09
CA ASP A 103 15.43 -1.03 -6.53
C ASP A 103 14.77 0.29 -6.98
N GLU A 104 13.92 0.26 -8.02
CA GLU A 104 13.11 1.42 -8.41
C GLU A 104 11.88 1.54 -7.51
N VAL A 105 11.20 0.43 -7.21
CA VAL A 105 9.99 0.41 -6.39
C VAL A 105 10.27 0.37 -4.89
N LEU A 106 11.42 -0.19 -4.48
CA LEU A 106 11.93 -0.27 -3.12
C LEU A 106 13.36 0.31 -3.06
N PRO A 107 13.53 1.65 -3.08
CA PRO A 107 14.85 2.28 -3.21
C PRO A 107 15.87 1.95 -2.11
N ASN A 108 15.38 1.53 -0.94
CA ASN A 108 16.19 1.14 0.20
C ASN A 108 16.55 -0.35 0.22
N HIS A 109 15.96 -1.18 -0.65
CA HIS A 109 16.15 -2.64 -0.68
C HIS A 109 17.64 -3.02 -0.70
N LYS A 110 18.44 -2.33 -1.53
CA LYS A 110 19.90 -2.48 -1.65
C LYS A 110 20.70 -2.26 -0.36
N ASN A 111 20.11 -1.65 0.68
CA ASN A 111 20.78 -1.41 1.95
C ASN A 111 20.72 -2.62 2.89
N PHE A 112 19.98 -3.68 2.52
CA PHE A 112 19.74 -4.84 3.35
C PHE A 112 20.13 -6.13 2.63
N PRO A 113 20.53 -7.19 3.37
CA PRO A 113 20.82 -8.48 2.78
C PRO A 113 19.56 -9.12 2.16
N ASN A 114 19.70 -9.80 1.03
CA ASN A 114 18.58 -10.44 0.35
C ASN A 114 17.88 -11.51 1.21
N GLU A 115 18.59 -12.11 2.16
CA GLU A 115 18.06 -13.11 3.09
C GLU A 115 17.00 -12.52 4.03
N THR A 116 16.99 -11.20 4.20
CA THR A 116 15.97 -10.51 5.00
C THR A 116 14.71 -10.19 4.19
N MET A 117 14.72 -10.40 2.87
CA MET A 117 13.56 -10.15 2.01
C MET A 117 12.61 -11.34 2.00
N PHE A 118 11.31 -11.08 1.94
CA PHE A 118 10.29 -12.14 1.89
C PHE A 118 9.74 -12.23 0.46
N PRO A 119 10.33 -13.07 -0.40
CA PRO A 119 9.91 -13.19 -1.80
C PRO A 119 8.49 -13.75 -1.95
N ALA A 120 7.86 -13.46 -3.09
CA ALA A 120 6.61 -14.11 -3.50
C ALA A 120 6.91 -15.56 -3.86
N THR A 121 6.91 -16.42 -2.85
CA THR A 121 7.15 -17.86 -3.00
C THR A 121 5.92 -18.65 -2.61
N SER A 122 6.01 -19.98 -2.75
CA SER A 122 5.01 -20.87 -2.17
C SER A 122 4.82 -20.66 -0.68
N ASP A 123 5.81 -20.13 0.03
CA ASP A 123 5.78 -19.94 1.48
C ASP A 123 5.21 -18.57 1.89
N GLY A 124 5.40 -17.53 1.09
CA GLY A 124 4.89 -16.19 1.41
C GLY A 124 3.57 -15.88 0.72
N ILE A 125 3.64 -15.05 -0.32
CA ILE A 125 2.51 -14.77 -1.19
C ILE A 125 2.63 -15.68 -2.39
N ARG A 126 1.62 -16.53 -2.60
CA ARG A 126 1.62 -17.45 -3.73
C ARG A 126 1.75 -16.62 -5.00
N PRO A 127 2.76 -16.88 -5.84
CA PRO A 127 2.83 -16.31 -7.18
C PRO A 127 1.46 -16.54 -7.81
N GLY A 128 0.82 -15.48 -8.28
CA GLY A 128 -0.53 -15.57 -8.83
C GLY A 128 -0.59 -16.76 -9.79
N LEU A 129 -1.49 -17.71 -9.52
CA LEU A 129 -1.83 -18.79 -10.45
C LEU A 129 -1.99 -18.13 -11.79
N THR A 130 -1.04 -18.38 -12.71
CA THR A 130 -0.93 -17.82 -14.07
C THR A 130 -2.05 -16.85 -14.34
N VAL A 131 -1.79 -15.54 -14.26
CA VAL A 131 -2.78 -14.51 -14.58
C VAL A 131 -3.48 -14.97 -15.86
N ASN A 132 -4.66 -15.58 -15.74
CA ASN A 132 -5.61 -15.53 -16.83
C ASN A 132 -5.73 -14.03 -16.99
N PRO A 133 -5.35 -13.45 -18.15
CA PRO A 133 -5.46 -12.02 -18.35
C PRO A 133 -6.83 -11.68 -17.80
N MET A 134 -6.87 -10.82 -16.76
CA MET A 134 -8.13 -10.49 -16.09
C MET A 134 -9.13 -10.36 -17.22
N PRO A 135 -10.27 -11.08 -17.22
CA PRO A 135 -11.23 -10.95 -18.32
C PRO A 135 -11.39 -9.46 -18.48
N ALA A 136 -10.94 -8.94 -19.63
CA ALA A 136 -10.88 -7.50 -19.83
C ALA A 136 -12.22 -6.99 -19.36
N SER A 137 -12.22 -6.11 -18.34
CA SER A 137 -13.48 -5.65 -17.73
C SER A 137 -14.46 -5.46 -18.87
N PRO A 138 -15.64 -6.13 -18.87
CA PRO A 138 -16.53 -6.13 -20.02
C PRO A 138 -16.58 -4.70 -20.51
N LEU A 139 -16.19 -4.50 -21.78
CA LEU A 139 -16.19 -3.16 -22.35
C LEU A 139 -17.53 -2.54 -21.93
N PRO A 140 -17.53 -1.37 -21.27
CA PRO A 140 -18.78 -0.74 -20.89
C PRO A 140 -19.66 -0.76 -22.14
N PRO A 141 -20.95 -1.15 -22.02
CA PRO A 141 -21.83 -1.28 -23.18
C PRO A 141 -21.66 -0.04 -24.05
N PRO A 142 -21.57 -0.20 -25.39
CA PRO A 142 -21.34 0.92 -26.28
C PRO A 142 -22.30 2.02 -25.90
N SER A 143 -21.75 3.19 -25.57
CA SER A 143 -22.56 4.33 -25.17
C SER A 143 -23.62 4.52 -26.26
N PRO A 144 -24.90 4.72 -25.90
CA PRO A 144 -25.93 5.05 -26.86
C PRO A 144 -25.39 6.12 -27.82
N PRO A 145 -25.65 6.02 -29.14
CA PRO A 145 -25.04 6.92 -30.13
C PRO A 145 -25.33 8.41 -29.90
N ASN A 146 -26.15 8.77 -28.90
CA ASN A 146 -26.45 10.12 -28.44
C ASN A 146 -26.52 10.25 -26.91
N ALA A 147 -25.78 9.43 -26.14
CA ALA A 147 -25.68 9.65 -24.70
C ALA A 147 -25.00 11.02 -24.46
N PRO A 148 -25.65 11.96 -23.73
CA PRO A 148 -24.98 13.18 -23.32
C PRO A 148 -23.69 12.81 -22.59
N SER A 149 -22.60 13.50 -22.89
CA SER A 149 -21.39 13.37 -22.06
C SER A 149 -21.79 13.54 -20.60
N PRO A 150 -21.29 12.68 -19.68
CA PRO A 150 -21.49 12.92 -18.26
C PRO A 150 -21.11 14.37 -17.98
N PRO A 151 -21.91 15.13 -17.21
CA PRO A 151 -21.50 16.46 -16.79
C PRO A 151 -20.10 16.31 -16.18
N SER A 152 -19.17 17.14 -16.63
CA SER A 152 -17.84 17.22 -16.02
C SER A 152 -18.06 17.30 -14.51
N LEU A 153 -17.50 16.34 -13.77
CA LEU A 153 -17.54 16.41 -12.31
C LEU A 153 -17.12 17.82 -11.91
N PRO A 154 -17.86 18.48 -11.01
CA PRO A 154 -17.41 19.78 -10.53
C PRO A 154 -15.98 19.62 -10.01
N PRO A 155 -15.09 20.60 -10.20
CA PRO A 155 -13.78 20.58 -9.59
C PRO A 155 -13.98 20.22 -8.12
N VAL A 156 -13.33 19.15 -7.65
CA VAL A 156 -13.33 18.83 -6.22
C VAL A 156 -12.59 19.98 -5.56
N ASP A 157 -13.33 20.89 -4.95
CA ASP A 157 -12.78 21.96 -4.13
C ASP A 157 -12.13 21.30 -2.91
N ARG A 158 -10.84 20.98 -3.04
CA ARG A 158 -10.01 20.51 -1.91
C ARG A 158 -9.75 21.62 -0.90
N CYS A 159 -10.33 22.81 -1.09
CA CYS A 159 -10.25 23.92 -0.16
C CYS A 159 -10.90 23.54 1.18
N TRP A 160 -10.14 23.58 2.27
CA TRP A 160 -10.70 23.35 3.60
C TRP A 160 -11.43 24.60 4.09
N ASP A 161 -12.64 24.44 4.66
CA ASP A 161 -13.48 25.56 5.14
C ASP A 161 -12.76 26.50 6.11
N TRP A 162 -11.82 25.97 6.90
CA TRP A 162 -11.00 26.74 7.83
C TRP A 162 -10.17 27.86 7.16
N CYS A 163 -9.75 27.68 5.90
CA CYS A 163 -8.93 28.66 5.19
C CYS A 163 -9.62 30.04 5.08
N SER A 164 -10.95 30.06 5.01
CA SER A 164 -11.74 31.29 4.90
C SER A 164 -11.82 32.08 6.20
N ASN A 165 -11.77 31.40 7.34
CA ASN A 165 -11.88 32.01 8.67
C ASN A 165 -10.53 32.23 9.37
N HIS A 166 -9.43 31.83 8.73
CA HIS A 166 -8.10 32.06 9.26
C HIS A 166 -7.68 33.54 9.15
N VAL A 167 -6.99 34.02 10.20
CA VAL A 167 -6.59 35.41 10.37
C VAL A 167 -5.58 35.91 9.32
N ASP A 168 -4.80 35.00 8.74
CA ASP A 168 -3.78 35.35 7.74
C ASP A 168 -4.36 35.69 6.36
N ALA A 169 -3.66 36.57 5.65
CA ALA A 169 -3.99 36.98 4.30
C ALA A 169 -3.85 35.82 3.29
N TRP A 170 -4.67 35.83 2.23
CA TRP A 170 -4.64 34.80 1.18
C TRP A 170 -3.26 34.64 0.54
N SER A 171 -2.51 35.71 0.33
CA SER A 171 -1.13 35.66 -0.20
C SER A 171 -0.17 34.81 0.64
N VAL A 172 -0.44 34.65 1.95
CA VAL A 172 0.31 33.80 2.88
C VAL A 172 -0.25 32.38 2.87
N LYS A 173 -1.59 32.25 3.00
CA LYS A 173 -2.29 30.95 3.07
C LYS A 173 -2.07 30.07 1.82
N CYS A 174 -1.95 30.70 0.65
CA CYS A 174 -1.72 30.00 -0.62
C CYS A 174 -0.33 29.34 -0.74
N ARG A 175 0.60 29.63 0.18
CA ARG A 175 1.99 29.14 0.14
C ARG A 175 2.27 28.04 1.17
N TRP A 176 1.29 27.66 2.00
CA TRP A 176 1.50 26.63 3.01
C TRP A 176 1.59 25.24 2.38
N ALA A 177 2.70 24.54 2.61
CA ALA A 177 3.04 23.27 1.93
C ALA A 177 2.28 22.03 2.43
N GLY A 178 1.26 22.17 3.28
CA GLY A 178 0.54 21.03 3.86
C GLY A 178 -0.93 21.27 4.19
N TYR A 179 -1.45 22.48 3.95
CA TYR A 179 -2.86 22.79 4.11
C TYR A 179 -3.46 23.00 2.73
N SER A 180 -4.62 22.40 2.45
CA SER A 180 -5.28 22.50 1.16
C SER A 180 -5.84 23.91 0.83
N CYS A 181 -5.38 24.95 1.54
CA CYS A 181 -5.72 26.34 1.24
C CYS A 181 -5.20 26.79 -0.14
N SER A 182 -4.09 26.21 -0.63
CA SER A 182 -3.56 26.46 -1.97
C SER A 182 -4.50 26.02 -3.09
N ASP A 183 -5.40 25.06 -2.81
CA ASP A 183 -6.40 24.57 -3.77
C ASP A 183 -7.65 25.46 -3.83
N CYS A 184 -7.80 26.44 -2.92
CA CYS A 184 -8.91 27.38 -2.92
C CYS A 184 -8.87 28.32 -4.15
N THR A 185 -10.04 28.72 -4.63
CA THR A 185 -10.18 29.58 -5.82
C THR A 185 -9.49 30.93 -5.67
N GLN A 186 -9.38 31.44 -4.44
CA GLN A 186 -8.64 32.66 -4.08
C GLN A 186 -7.13 32.57 -4.36
N CYS A 187 -6.56 31.36 -4.39
CA CYS A 187 -5.16 31.12 -4.73
C CYS A 187 -4.93 30.98 -6.23
N ARG A 188 -5.90 30.42 -6.97
CA ARG A 188 -5.82 30.27 -8.43
C ARG A 188 -5.76 31.62 -9.17
N ALA A 189 -6.38 32.65 -8.61
CA ALA A 189 -6.30 34.01 -9.15
C ALA A 189 -4.90 34.66 -9.06
N LEU A 190 -3.95 34.02 -8.35
CA LEU A 190 -2.60 34.54 -8.11
C LEU A 190 -1.50 33.85 -8.94
N ILE A 191 -1.83 32.84 -9.75
CA ILE A 191 -0.86 32.04 -10.53
C ILE A 191 -1.05 32.28 -12.05
N PRO A 192 0.00 32.64 -12.81
CA PRO A 192 -0.08 32.73 -14.28
C PRO A 192 -0.13 31.33 -14.95
N PRO A 193 -0.82 31.16 -16.10
CA PRO A 193 -1.02 29.85 -16.73
C PRO A 193 0.27 29.25 -17.32
N PRO A 194 0.48 27.92 -17.24
CA PRO A 194 1.66 27.24 -17.79
C PRO A 194 1.55 26.93 -19.30
N PRO A 195 2.68 26.77 -20.02
CA PRO A 195 2.71 26.37 -21.44
C PRO A 195 2.57 24.85 -21.66
N THR A 196 2.01 24.44 -22.81
CA THR A 196 1.66 23.05 -23.17
C THR A 196 2.78 22.23 -23.83
N ALA A 197 2.82 20.91 -23.60
CA ALA A 197 3.82 19.96 -24.14
C ALA A 197 3.18 18.77 -24.92
N PRO A 198 3.90 18.08 -25.84
CA PRO A 198 3.36 17.02 -26.72
C PRO A 198 3.61 15.56 -26.25
N ALA A 199 2.90 14.58 -26.85
CA ALA A 199 2.76 13.19 -26.37
C ALA A 199 3.58 12.11 -27.14
N SER A 200 3.82 10.95 -26.50
CA SER A 200 4.59 9.78 -27.03
C SER A 200 3.75 8.48 -27.16
N PRO A 201 4.19 7.48 -27.97
CA PRO A 201 3.39 6.29 -28.32
C PRO A 201 3.75 4.99 -27.55
N ALA A 202 2.88 3.97 -27.68
CA ALA A 202 2.82 2.77 -26.81
C ALA A 202 3.34 1.44 -27.44
N PRO A 203 3.66 0.40 -26.63
CA PRO A 203 4.28 -0.87 -27.09
C PRO A 203 3.31 -2.10 -27.16
N PRO A 204 3.75 -3.25 -27.73
CA PRO A 204 2.86 -4.37 -28.10
C PRO A 204 2.88 -5.58 -27.11
N PRO A 205 1.95 -6.56 -27.25
CA PRO A 205 1.68 -7.59 -26.22
C PRO A 205 2.18 -9.02 -26.55
N ARG A 206 2.16 -9.92 -25.54
CA ARG A 206 2.64 -11.33 -25.60
C ARG A 206 1.58 -12.36 -25.11
N PRO A 207 1.63 -13.66 -25.55
CA PRO A 207 0.59 -14.69 -25.30
C PRO A 207 0.91 -15.73 -24.20
N SER A 208 -0.10 -16.53 -23.81
CA SER A 208 -0.24 -17.36 -22.58
C SER A 208 -0.57 -18.87 -22.82
N LEU A 209 -0.38 -19.73 -21.78
CA LEU A 209 -0.75 -21.18 -21.71
C LEU A 209 -1.08 -21.63 -20.23
N PRO A 210 -1.68 -22.84 -19.97
CA PRO A 210 -2.75 -23.08 -18.97
C PRO A 210 -2.40 -24.00 -17.75
N PRO A 211 -3.32 -24.21 -16.77
CA PRO A 211 -3.06 -24.80 -15.43
C PRO A 211 -3.76 -26.16 -15.15
N PRO A 212 -3.53 -26.84 -13.99
CA PRO A 212 -4.66 -27.33 -13.14
C PRO A 212 -4.32 -27.38 -11.59
N PRO A 213 -5.05 -28.11 -10.69
CA PRO A 213 -5.74 -27.62 -9.46
C PRO A 213 -5.11 -28.16 -8.15
N GLY A 214 -5.49 -27.90 -6.89
CA GLY A 214 -6.52 -27.15 -6.14
C GLY A 214 -6.52 -27.69 -4.68
N PHE A 215 -6.83 -26.87 -3.64
CA PHE A 215 -7.47 -27.20 -2.32
C PHE A 215 -7.13 -26.21 -1.15
N ALA A 216 -8.20 -25.62 -0.58
CA ALA A 216 -8.58 -25.31 0.83
C ALA A 216 -7.68 -24.60 1.91
N HIS A 217 -8.04 -23.32 2.17
CA HIS A 217 -8.31 -22.57 3.43
C HIS A 217 -7.35 -22.47 4.66
N ARG A 218 -6.86 -21.24 4.97
CA ARG A 218 -6.91 -20.43 6.26
C ARG A 218 -5.78 -19.35 6.36
N GLY A 219 -6.02 -18.19 6.98
CA GLY A 219 -5.12 -16.98 6.98
C GLY A 219 -4.57 -16.49 8.35
N TYR A 220 -3.46 -15.70 8.36
CA TYR A 220 -2.65 -15.31 9.57
C TYR A 220 -1.81 -14.00 9.45
N SER A 221 -0.85 -13.76 10.38
CA SER A 221 -0.19 -12.50 10.82
C SER A 221 1.31 -12.38 10.48
N TRP A 222 1.84 -11.16 10.37
CA TRP A 222 3.21 -10.81 9.94
C TRP A 222 3.89 -9.83 10.92
N PHE A 223 5.22 -9.76 10.91
CA PHE A 223 5.98 -8.86 11.77
C PHE A 223 7.06 -8.21 10.89
N ALA A 224 7.05 -6.88 10.78
CA ALA A 224 8.11 -6.11 10.12
C ALA A 224 8.04 -4.65 10.57
N SER A 225 9.17 -3.95 10.50
CA SER A 225 9.28 -2.48 10.44
C SER A 225 10.71 -2.10 10.12
#